data_AF-A0AAV1M7W1-F1
#
_entry.id   AF-A0AAV1M7W1-F1
#
_cell.length_a   1.000
_cell.length_b   1.000
_cell.length_c   1.000
_cell.angle_alpha   90.00
_cell.angle_beta   90.00
_cell.angle_gamma   90.00
#
_symmetry.space_group_name_H-M   'P 1'
#
loop_
_entity.id
_entity.type
_entity.pdbx_description
1 polymer ?
#
loop_
_entity_poly.entity_id
_entity_poly.type
_entity_poly.pdbx_seq_one_letter_code
_entity_poly.pdbx_strand_id
1 'polypeptide(L)'
;MLKNQVNRCYGKQVTKIGALIGVAARLVVALLKLPVQRDGVLVNMPQISGNYLRIMRQQWQNVEFLFVDEISMVLYKMLCMIDPCLRQLKNYDEPFGGINVMLFRDLMQLPPVRGKQVFQQPDHMRSATHLWRLFTLVELRQNMR
;
A
#
# COMPACT_ATOMS: atom_id res chain seq x y z
N MET A 1 18.00 -2.60 0.59
CA MET A 1 18.58 -2.79 1.94
C MET A 1 17.53 -3.16 2.99
N LEU A 2 16.42 -2.41 3.13
CA LEU A 2 15.37 -2.69 4.13
C LEU A 2 14.80 -4.11 4.04
N LYS A 3 14.58 -4.64 2.82
CA LYS A 3 14.05 -6.01 2.61
C LYS A 3 14.97 -7.08 3.19
N ASN A 4 16.28 -6.89 3.02
CA ASN A 4 17.28 -7.84 3.50
C ASN A 4 17.43 -7.73 5.03
N GLN A 5 17.27 -6.54 5.61
CA GLN A 5 17.28 -6.39 7.07
C GLN A 5 16.04 -6.99 7.72
N VAL A 6 14.85 -6.73 7.19
CA VAL A 6 13.60 -7.33 7.73
C VAL A 6 13.61 -8.85 7.55
N ASN A 7 13.97 -9.36 6.36
CA ASN A 7 14.07 -10.80 6.15
C ASN A 7 15.16 -11.46 7.03
N ARG A 8 16.22 -10.72 7.40
CA ARG A 8 17.26 -11.21 8.33
C ARG A 8 16.75 -11.26 9.77
N CYS A 9 15.89 -10.34 10.19
CA CYS A 9 15.28 -10.36 11.52
C CYS A 9 14.22 -11.46 11.67
N TYR A 10 13.47 -11.78 10.61
CA TYR A 10 12.37 -12.75 10.66
C TYR A 10 12.73 -14.15 10.13
N GLY A 11 13.92 -14.35 9.54
CA GLY A 11 14.41 -15.66 9.09
C GLY A 11 13.64 -16.31 7.93
N LYS A 12 12.64 -15.63 7.36
CA LYS A 12 11.83 -16.08 6.23
C LYS A 12 11.56 -14.91 5.27
N GLN A 13 11.23 -15.22 4.02
CA GLN A 13 10.90 -14.22 3.00
C GLN A 13 9.44 -13.76 3.15
N VAL A 14 9.13 -13.14 4.29
CA VAL A 14 7.75 -12.78 4.71
C VAL A 14 7.37 -11.35 4.28
N THR A 15 8.29 -10.66 3.62
CA THR A 15 8.20 -9.21 3.42
C THR A 15 8.15 -8.82 1.96
N LYS A 16 7.14 -8.02 1.59
CA LYS A 16 7.16 -7.23 0.36
C LYS A 16 7.37 -5.76 0.73
N ILE A 17 8.36 -5.15 0.10
CA ILE A 17 8.65 -3.72 0.25
C ILE A 17 8.35 -3.07 -1.07
N GLY A 18 7.55 -2.01 -1.09
CA GLY A 18 7.50 -1.18 -2.28
C GLY A 18 7.17 0.26 -1.96
N ALA A 19 7.72 1.17 -2.76
CA ALA A 19 7.27 2.54 -2.77
C ALA A 19 5.99 2.63 -3.61
N LEU A 20 5.08 3.53 -3.25
CA LEU A 20 3.88 3.77 -4.05
C LEU A 20 4.12 4.82 -5.15
N ILE A 21 5.06 5.74 -4.94
CA ILE A 21 5.37 6.91 -5.80
C ILE A 21 6.91 7.10 -5.88
N GLY A 22 7.41 7.80 -6.92
CA GLY A 22 8.84 7.95 -7.24
C GLY A 22 9.41 6.94 -8.26
N VAL A 23 10.70 7.03 -8.61
CA VAL A 23 11.34 6.09 -9.58
C VAL A 23 11.35 4.64 -9.06
N ALA A 24 11.30 4.47 -7.73
CA ALA A 24 11.16 3.20 -7.02
C ALA A 24 9.70 2.70 -6.91
N ALA A 25 8.70 3.51 -7.30
CA ALA A 25 7.25 3.21 -7.23
C ALA A 25 6.78 1.99 -8.01
N ARG A 26 7.63 1.52 -8.93
CA ARG A 26 7.28 0.45 -9.86
C ARG A 26 6.95 -0.86 -9.17
N LEU A 27 7.23 -1.02 -7.87
CA LEU A 27 6.96 -2.30 -7.22
C LEU A 27 5.50 -2.47 -6.81
N VAL A 28 4.89 -1.67 -5.92
CA VAL A 28 3.51 -1.98 -5.46
C VAL A 28 2.48 -1.78 -6.57
N VAL A 29 2.61 -0.71 -7.35
CA VAL A 29 1.66 -0.38 -8.42
C VAL A 29 1.72 -1.41 -9.54
N ALA A 30 2.91 -1.88 -9.95
CA ALA A 30 3.01 -2.95 -10.95
C ALA A 30 2.70 -4.34 -10.37
N LEU A 31 3.05 -4.60 -9.10
CA LEU A 31 2.82 -5.87 -8.43
C LEU A 31 1.34 -6.12 -8.14
N LEU A 32 0.56 -5.06 -7.85
CA LEU A 32 -0.88 -5.14 -7.64
C LEU A 32 -1.70 -4.74 -8.88
N LYS A 33 -1.04 -4.43 -10.01
CA LYS A 33 -1.66 -3.83 -11.21
C LYS A 33 -2.63 -2.68 -10.86
N LEU A 34 -2.23 -1.86 -9.90
CA LEU A 34 -2.99 -0.67 -9.59
C LEU A 34 -2.99 0.21 -10.85
N PRO A 35 -4.12 0.82 -11.21
CA PRO A 35 -4.19 1.70 -12.36
C PRO A 35 -3.18 2.82 -12.15
N VAL A 36 -2.16 2.86 -13.01
CA VAL A 36 -1.21 3.97 -13.05
C VAL A 36 -2.01 5.21 -13.41
N GLN A 37 -1.89 6.25 -12.59
CA GLN A 37 -2.57 7.51 -12.79
C GLN A 37 -2.09 8.12 -14.12
N ARG A 38 -2.90 7.99 -15.18
CA ARG A 38 -2.77 8.78 -16.40
C ARG A 38 -3.70 9.98 -16.23
N ASP A 39 -3.12 11.18 -16.19
CA ASP A 39 -3.83 12.46 -16.20
C ASP A 39 -4.74 12.79 -15.00
N GLY A 40 -4.56 12.11 -13.87
CA GLY A 40 -5.34 12.37 -12.64
C GLY A 40 -6.66 11.61 -12.55
N VAL A 41 -7.00 10.83 -13.57
CA VAL A 41 -8.15 9.90 -13.54
C VAL A 41 -7.64 8.52 -13.15
N LEU A 42 -8.05 8.06 -11.97
CA LEU A 42 -7.81 6.69 -11.53
C LEU A 42 -8.85 5.78 -12.18
N VAL A 43 -8.41 4.98 -13.15
CA VAL A 43 -9.19 3.95 -13.87
C VAL A 43 -9.76 2.94 -12.88
N ASN A 44 -10.91 2.32 -13.18
CA ASN A 44 -11.46 1.24 -12.36
C ASN A 44 -10.44 0.11 -12.18
N MET A 45 -10.41 -0.50 -10.99
CA MET A 45 -9.55 -1.64 -10.72
C MET A 45 -9.84 -2.76 -11.73
N PRO A 46 -8.84 -3.25 -12.48
CA PRO A 46 -9.03 -4.45 -13.28
C PRO A 46 -9.31 -5.60 -12.32
N GLN A 47 -10.45 -6.27 -12.50
CA GLN A 47 -10.76 -7.50 -11.76
C GLN A 47 -9.69 -8.53 -12.10
N ILE A 48 -8.80 -8.81 -11.15
CA ILE A 48 -7.73 -9.80 -11.33
C ILE A 48 -8.41 -11.17 -11.34
N SER A 49 -8.59 -11.76 -12.53
CA SER A 49 -9.28 -13.05 -12.70
C SER A 49 -8.39 -14.10 -13.38
N GLY A 50 -8.75 -15.37 -13.19
CA GLY A 50 -8.12 -16.51 -13.85
C GLY A 50 -6.70 -16.84 -13.36
N ASN A 51 -5.86 -17.32 -14.28
CA ASN A 51 -4.52 -17.83 -13.97
C ASN A 51 -3.61 -16.79 -13.29
N TYR A 52 -3.77 -15.52 -13.62
CA TYR A 52 -2.97 -14.44 -13.05
C TYR A 52 -3.27 -14.23 -11.56
N LEU A 53 -4.54 -14.31 -11.15
CA LEU A 53 -4.91 -14.27 -9.73
C LEU A 53 -4.25 -15.43 -8.98
N ARG A 54 -4.26 -16.63 -9.54
CA ARG A 54 -3.63 -17.81 -8.92
C ARG A 54 -2.13 -17.61 -8.69
N ILE A 55 -1.42 -17.08 -9.69
CA ILE A 55 0.02 -16.77 -9.59
C ILE A 55 0.26 -15.70 -8.51
N MET A 56 -0.54 -14.65 -8.49
CA MET A 56 -0.42 -13.59 -7.49
C MET A 56 -0.70 -14.13 -6.07
N ARG A 57 -1.74 -14.95 -5.89
CA ARG A 57 -2.02 -15.60 -4.60
C ARG A 57 -0.81 -16.41 -4.12
N GLN A 58 -0.18 -17.20 -4.99
CA GLN A 58 1.04 -17.93 -4.64
C GLN A 58 2.20 -16.99 -4.26
N GLN A 59 2.38 -15.87 -4.98
CA GLN A 59 3.44 -14.89 -4.70
C GLN A 59 3.23 -14.10 -3.40
N TRP A 60 1.98 -13.96 -2.96
CA TRP A 60 1.56 -13.20 -1.78
C TRP A 60 1.16 -14.08 -0.59
N GLN A 61 1.10 -15.40 -0.77
CA GLN A 61 0.67 -16.36 0.25
C GLN A 61 1.42 -16.16 1.57
N ASN A 62 2.75 -16.07 1.50
CA ASN A 62 3.63 -15.97 2.66
C ASN A 62 3.97 -14.52 3.03
N VAL A 63 3.28 -13.53 2.45
CA VAL A 63 3.52 -12.12 2.78
C VAL A 63 2.67 -11.75 3.99
N GLU A 64 3.32 -11.26 5.03
CA GLU A 64 2.68 -10.80 6.27
C GLU A 64 2.89 -9.31 6.49
N PHE A 65 3.92 -8.71 5.85
CA PHE A 65 4.22 -7.29 5.96
C PHE A 65 4.31 -6.61 4.60
N LEU A 66 3.66 -5.45 4.50
CA LEU A 66 3.75 -4.52 3.38
C LEU A 66 4.33 -3.19 3.88
N PHE A 67 5.51 -2.85 3.39
CA PHE A 67 6.16 -1.56 3.68
C PHE A 67 5.87 -0.59 2.53
N VAL A 68 5.28 0.56 2.85
CA VAL A 68 5.02 1.66 1.92
C VAL A 68 5.90 2.85 2.31
N ASP A 69 6.80 3.19 1.41
CA ASP A 69 7.65 4.37 1.53
C ASP A 69 7.03 5.58 0.80
N GLU A 70 7.42 6.79 1.19
CA GLU A 70 6.97 8.08 0.63
C GLU A 70 5.47 8.35 0.80
N ILE A 71 4.95 8.14 2.01
CA ILE A 71 3.51 8.22 2.28
C ILE A 71 2.89 9.61 2.01
N SER A 72 3.68 10.70 2.10
CA SER A 72 3.20 12.07 1.87
C SER A 72 2.61 12.29 0.49
N MET A 73 3.14 11.57 -0.50
CA MET A 73 2.72 11.68 -1.90
C MET A 73 1.54 10.75 -2.20
N VAL A 74 1.22 9.80 -1.33
CA VAL A 74 0.17 8.81 -1.56
C VAL A 74 -1.22 9.42 -1.46
N LEU A 75 -2.08 9.03 -2.38
CA LEU A 75 -3.48 9.44 -2.41
C LEU A 75 -4.36 8.51 -1.56
N TYR A 76 -5.39 9.07 -0.92
CA TYR A 76 -6.39 8.29 -0.19
C TYR A 76 -6.99 7.18 -1.07
N LYS A 77 -7.30 7.51 -2.33
CA LYS A 77 -7.88 6.55 -3.29
C LYS A 77 -6.93 5.37 -3.59
N MET A 78 -5.61 5.55 -3.52
CA MET A 78 -4.68 4.43 -3.69
C MET A 78 -4.76 3.47 -2.50
N LEU A 79 -4.89 3.99 -1.27
CA LEU A 79 -5.11 3.16 -0.09
C LEU A 79 -6.41 2.35 -0.22
N CYS A 80 -7.48 2.97 -0.72
CA CYS A 80 -8.76 2.30 -1.02
C CYS A 80 -8.67 1.26 -2.13
N MET A 81 -7.65 1.29 -3.00
CA MET A 81 -7.44 0.26 -4.01
C MET A 81 -6.59 -0.90 -3.49
N ILE A 82 -5.63 -0.61 -2.61
CA ILE A 82 -4.75 -1.62 -2.00
C ILE A 82 -5.57 -2.59 -1.13
N ASP A 83 -6.42 -2.06 -0.26
CA ASP A 83 -7.21 -2.87 0.68
C ASP A 83 -7.99 -4.02 0.01
N PRO A 84 -8.91 -3.78 -0.94
CA PRO A 84 -9.66 -4.85 -1.60
C PRO A 84 -8.75 -5.77 -2.44
N CYS A 85 -7.66 -5.25 -3.01
CA CYS A 85 -6.70 -6.08 -3.74
C CYS A 85 -6.04 -7.10 -2.82
N LEU A 86 -5.55 -6.66 -1.65
CA LEU A 86 -4.92 -7.56 -0.68
C LEU A 86 -5.92 -8.54 -0.07
N ARG A 87 -7.16 -8.12 0.19
CA ARG A 87 -8.24 -9.04 0.60
C ARG A 87 -8.49 -10.13 -0.45
N GLN A 88 -8.55 -9.75 -1.73
CA GLN A 88 -8.71 -10.71 -2.84
C GLN A 88 -7.51 -11.66 -2.97
N LEU A 89 -6.29 -11.17 -2.73
CA LEU A 89 -5.06 -11.97 -2.82
C LEU A 89 -4.89 -12.94 -1.65
N LYS A 90 -5.21 -12.50 -0.43
CA LYS A 90 -5.11 -13.33 0.79
C LYS A 90 -6.36 -14.20 0.98
N ASN A 91 -7.47 -13.85 0.34
CA ASN A 91 -8.78 -14.48 0.54
C ASN A 91 -9.24 -14.37 2.01
N TYR A 92 -9.02 -13.19 2.59
CA TYR A 92 -9.37 -12.81 3.96
C TYR A 92 -10.09 -11.47 3.92
N ASP A 93 -11.20 -11.35 4.64
CA ASP A 93 -12.03 -10.15 4.67
C ASP A 93 -11.55 -9.08 5.67
N GLU A 94 -10.50 -9.38 6.42
CA GLU A 94 -9.82 -8.42 7.29
C GLU A 94 -9.23 -7.25 6.49
N PRO A 95 -9.10 -6.04 7.09
CA PRO A 95 -8.39 -4.93 6.45
C PRO A 95 -7.04 -5.37 5.88
N PHE A 96 -6.79 -5.01 4.62
CA PHE A 96 -5.58 -5.37 3.88
C PHE A 96 -5.33 -6.90 3.78
N GLY A 97 -6.36 -7.73 3.92
CA GLY A 97 -6.26 -9.18 3.87
C GLY A 97 -5.42 -9.78 5.00
N GLY A 98 -5.39 -9.12 6.17
CA GLY A 98 -4.61 -9.53 7.34
C GLY A 98 -3.11 -9.24 7.22
N ILE A 99 -2.69 -8.48 6.21
CA ILE A 99 -1.30 -8.05 6.05
C ILE A 99 -1.06 -6.82 6.92
N ASN A 100 0.03 -6.86 7.69
CA ASN A 100 0.51 -5.71 8.44
C ASN A 100 1.08 -4.66 7.48
N VAL A 101 0.35 -3.56 7.30
CA VAL A 101 0.79 -2.45 6.45
C VAL A 101 1.53 -1.42 7.30
N MET A 102 2.78 -1.16 6.97
CA MET A 102 3.61 -0.15 7.62
C MET A 102 3.91 0.99 6.65
N LEU A 103 3.61 2.21 7.06
CA LEU A 103 3.75 3.41 6.24
C LEU A 103 4.88 4.27 6.81
N PHE A 104 5.77 4.76 5.94
CA PHE A 104 6.97 5.48 6.35
C PHE A 104 7.08 6.86 5.68
N ARG A 105 7.94 7.69 6.30
CA ARG A 105 8.26 9.08 5.98
C ARG A 105 7.26 10.11 6.50
N ASP A 106 7.63 11.35 6.28
CA ASP A 106 7.03 12.54 6.87
C ASP A 106 5.84 13.02 6.04
N LEU A 107 4.67 13.12 6.68
CA LEU A 107 3.42 13.58 6.07
C LEU A 107 3.42 15.06 5.67
N MET A 108 4.32 15.87 6.25
CA MET A 108 4.46 17.30 5.97
C MET A 108 5.42 17.61 4.82
N GLN A 109 5.98 16.59 4.16
CA GLN A 109 6.73 16.76 2.92
C GLN A 109 5.78 17.07 1.74
N LEU A 110 6.30 17.00 0.52
CA LEU A 110 5.54 17.28 -0.69
C LEU A 110 4.23 16.47 -0.74
N PRO A 111 3.08 17.13 -0.88
CA PRO A 111 1.80 16.47 -1.06
C PRO A 111 1.72 15.83 -2.46
N PRO A 112 0.73 14.95 -2.71
CA PRO A 112 0.43 14.50 -4.06
C PRO A 112 0.21 15.69 -5.01
N VAL A 113 0.71 15.57 -6.23
CA VAL A 113 0.55 16.61 -7.28
C VAL A 113 -0.93 16.83 -7.63
N ARG A 114 -1.78 15.79 -7.54
CA ARG A 114 -3.23 15.87 -7.83
C ARG A 114 -4.02 14.94 -6.92
N GLY A 115 -5.01 15.48 -6.21
CA GLY A 115 -5.97 14.71 -5.41
C GLY A 115 -5.82 14.92 -3.90
N LYS A 116 -6.53 14.10 -3.11
CA LYS A 116 -6.53 14.19 -1.64
C LYS A 116 -5.42 13.32 -1.04
N GLN A 117 -4.70 13.87 -0.07
CA GLN A 117 -3.68 13.14 0.70
C GLN A 117 -4.26 11.90 1.36
N VAL A 118 -3.41 10.93 1.67
CA VAL A 118 -3.79 9.63 2.24
C VAL A 118 -4.60 9.70 3.54
N PHE A 119 -4.55 10.81 4.28
CA PHE A 119 -5.32 11.03 5.50
C PHE A 119 -6.62 11.82 5.28
N GLN A 120 -6.90 12.24 4.05
CA GLN A 120 -8.07 13.03 3.68
C GLN A 120 -9.05 12.17 2.87
N GLN A 121 -10.06 11.60 3.54
CA GLN A 121 -11.15 10.91 2.84
C GLN A 121 -12.01 11.90 2.04
N PRO A 122 -12.26 11.64 0.74
CA PRO A 122 -13.17 12.45 -0.05
C PRO A 122 -14.61 12.41 0.45
N ASP A 123 -15.37 13.49 0.26
CA ASP A 123 -16.73 13.64 0.80
C ASP A 123 -17.70 12.55 0.32
N HIS A 124 -17.58 12.13 -0.94
CA HIS A 124 -18.39 11.05 -1.51
C HIS A 124 -18.11 9.66 -0.92
N MET A 125 -17.03 9.49 -0.15
CA MET A 125 -16.66 8.24 0.52
C MET A 125 -16.97 8.25 2.02
N ARG A 126 -17.54 9.32 2.60
CA ARG A 126 -17.74 9.47 4.05
C ARG A 126 -18.49 8.31 4.71
N SER A 127 -19.41 7.66 4.00
CA SER A 127 -20.16 6.50 4.52
C SER A 127 -19.33 5.22 4.61
N ALA A 128 -18.20 5.14 3.91
CA ALA A 128 -17.30 4.00 3.95
C ALA A 128 -16.26 4.17 5.07
N THR A 129 -15.75 3.03 5.56
CA THR A 129 -14.68 3.01 6.56
C THR A 129 -13.50 3.88 6.14
N HIS A 130 -13.10 4.79 7.03
CA HIS A 130 -11.95 5.66 6.80
C HIS A 130 -10.66 4.86 7.00
N LEU A 131 -10.09 4.29 5.94
CA LEU A 131 -8.96 3.35 6.04
C LEU A 131 -7.74 3.91 6.80
N TRP A 132 -7.46 5.21 6.67
CA TRP A 132 -6.39 5.85 7.43
C TRP A 132 -6.55 5.73 8.95
N ARG A 133 -7.78 5.69 9.47
CA ARG A 133 -8.05 5.58 10.91
C ARG A 133 -7.72 4.21 11.48
N LEU A 134 -7.45 3.22 10.62
CA LEU A 134 -6.99 1.90 11.05
C LEU A 134 -5.50 1.89 11.42
N PHE A 135 -4.75 2.93 11.04
CA PHE A 135 -3.33 3.03 11.33
C PHE A 135 -3.08 3.69 12.68
N THR A 136 -2.05 3.20 13.38
CA THR A 136 -1.50 3.84 14.57
C THR A 136 -0.31 4.69 14.15
N LEU A 137 -0.33 5.98 14.51
CA LEU A 137 0.79 6.89 14.27
C LEU A 137 1.90 6.63 15.30
N VAL A 138 3.10 6.40 14.81
CA VAL A 138 4.31 6.33 15.63
C VAL A 138 5.29 7.38 15.14
N GLU A 139 5.58 8.36 16.00
CA GLU A 139 6.55 9.42 15.71
C GLU A 139 7.95 8.99 16.13
N LEU A 140 8.89 9.02 15.19
CA LEU A 140 10.31 8.81 15.48
C LEU A 140 10.91 10.13 15.97
N ARG A 141 11.23 10.19 17.27
CA ARG A 141 11.76 11.41 17.90
C ARG A 141 13.29 11.52 17.84
N GLN A 142 13.98 10.40 17.65
CA GLN A 142 15.44 10.37 17.63
C GLN A 142 15.93 10.16 16.19
N ASN A 143 16.73 11.10 15.70
CA ASN A 143 17.40 10.98 14.42
C ASN A 143 18.77 10.34 14.64
N MET A 144 19.01 9.19 14.01
CA MET A 144 20.32 8.54 13.99
C MET A 144 21.01 8.93 12.68
N ARG A 145 21.59 10.13 12.65
CA ARG A 145 22.39 10.64 11.52
C ARG A 145 23.84 10.79 11.91
#